data_AF-A0A956QUT8-F1
#
_entry.id   AF-A0A956QUT8-F1
#
_cell.length_a   1.000
_cell.length_b   1.000
_cell.length_c   1.000
_cell.angle_alpha   90.00
_cell.angle_beta   90.00
_cell.angle_gamma   90.00
#
_symmetry.space_group_name_H-M   'P 1'
#
loop_
_entity.id
_entity.type
_entity.pdbx_description
1 polymer ?
#
loop_
_entity_poly.entity_id
_entity_poly.type
_entity_poly.pdbx_seq_one_letter_code
_entity_poly.pdbx_strand_id
1 'polypeptide(L)'
;MNESQHYYAILGLAGNASLEQIQSAFEGLRDRLSASRFEAGSKADKQAASCLERCRQAFAVLSDPDRKAAYDRQIEHSETDSSTAAGTTGTTGTTRPRLGQLCVASGMISMNQLEEAVEAQIATGLPLGEILEEKRFISGVELEGLLLGQDLIDIQASCTDPLGQRLVALGIASEDMILIAQMEARAQDAGIGDVLTRRGWIEGEIISALL
;
A
#
# COMPACT_ATOMS: atom_id res chain seq x y z
N MET A 1 -2.95 -5.89 7.98
CA MET A 1 -4.09 -4.97 8.19
C MET A 1 -5.40 -5.71 7.98
N ASN A 2 -6.49 -5.35 8.70
CA ASN A 2 -7.81 -5.96 8.49
C ASN A 2 -8.49 -5.36 7.25
N GLU A 3 -9.00 -6.23 6.37
CA GLU A 3 -9.84 -5.85 5.21
C GLU A 3 -11.01 -4.91 5.60
N SER A 4 -11.39 -4.95 6.88
CA SER A 4 -12.53 -4.29 7.48
C SER A 4 -12.39 -2.79 7.71
N GLN A 5 -11.21 -2.15 7.62
CA GLN A 5 -11.09 -0.67 7.71
C GLN A 5 -11.04 0.03 6.33
N HIS A 6 -11.17 -0.72 5.24
CA HIS A 6 -10.85 -0.21 3.91
C HIS A 6 -11.97 0.55 3.18
N TYR A 7 -13.26 0.34 3.45
CA TYR A 7 -14.31 0.97 2.62
C TYR A 7 -14.39 2.49 2.77
N TYR A 8 -14.22 3.02 3.99
CA TYR A 8 -14.15 4.47 4.19
C TYR A 8 -12.86 5.06 3.57
N ALA A 9 -11.72 4.38 3.74
CA ALA A 9 -10.44 4.79 3.16
C ALA A 9 -10.47 4.81 1.62
N ILE A 10 -11.12 3.83 0.97
CA ILE A 10 -11.31 3.76 -0.50
C ILE A 10 -11.96 5.04 -1.02
N LEU A 11 -13.01 5.50 -0.35
CA LEU A 11 -13.74 6.72 -0.73
C LEU A 11 -13.04 8.01 -0.28
N GLY A 12 -11.98 7.91 0.53
CA GLY A 12 -11.30 9.07 1.10
C GLY A 12 -12.11 9.75 2.21
N LEU A 13 -12.89 8.98 2.95
CA LEU A 13 -13.80 9.46 3.99
C LEU A 13 -13.37 8.98 5.37
N ALA A 14 -13.78 9.71 6.40
CA ALA A 14 -13.69 9.27 7.78
C ALA A 14 -14.80 8.25 8.10
N GLY A 15 -14.57 7.38 9.09
CA GLY A 15 -15.51 6.31 9.48
C GLY A 15 -16.87 6.79 10.00
N ASN A 16 -17.03 8.09 10.26
CA ASN A 16 -18.28 8.71 10.70
C ASN A 16 -19.02 9.45 9.57
N ALA A 17 -18.64 9.25 8.30
CA ALA A 17 -19.24 9.96 7.18
C ALA A 17 -20.73 9.65 7.02
N SER A 18 -21.51 10.68 6.67
CA SER A 18 -22.94 10.57 6.38
C SER A 18 -23.18 9.94 5.00
N LEU A 19 -24.41 9.45 4.77
CA LEU A 19 -24.79 8.89 3.47
C LEU A 19 -24.62 9.90 2.32
N GLU A 20 -24.93 11.17 2.56
CA GLU A 20 -24.75 12.25 1.58
C GLU A 20 -23.26 12.45 1.24
N GLN A 21 -22.37 12.39 2.25
CA GLN A 21 -20.93 12.48 2.04
C GLN A 21 -20.40 11.27 1.25
N ILE A 22 -20.91 10.07 1.56
CA ILE A 22 -20.58 8.82 0.84
C ILE A 22 -20.99 8.92 -0.64
N GLN A 23 -22.20 9.39 -0.93
CA GLN A 23 -22.69 9.59 -2.29
C GLN A 23 -21.87 10.64 -3.05
N SER A 24 -21.69 11.82 -2.45
CA SER A 24 -20.94 12.91 -3.08
C SER A 24 -19.48 12.52 -3.37
N ALA A 25 -18.81 11.85 -2.44
CA ALA A 25 -17.45 11.38 -2.63
C ALA A 25 -17.36 10.34 -3.76
N PHE A 26 -18.29 9.38 -3.80
CA PHE A 26 -18.33 8.36 -4.86
C PHE A 26 -18.57 8.98 -6.24
N GLU A 27 -19.51 9.93 -6.36
CA GLU A 27 -19.78 10.62 -7.62
C GLU A 27 -18.59 11.44 -8.11
N GLY A 28 -17.94 12.19 -7.21
CA GLY A 28 -16.74 12.95 -7.52
C GLY A 28 -15.56 12.07 -7.92
N LEU A 29 -15.42 10.88 -7.32
CA LEU A 29 -14.40 9.92 -7.73
C LEU A 29 -14.71 9.27 -9.08
N ARG A 30 -15.97 8.94 -9.34
CA ARG A 30 -16.40 8.38 -10.62
C ARG A 30 -16.14 9.35 -11.77
N ASP A 31 -16.37 10.64 -11.56
CA ASP A 31 -16.09 11.67 -12.57
C ASP A 31 -14.59 11.82 -12.84
N ARG A 32 -13.77 11.79 -11.79
CA ARG A 32 -12.30 11.89 -11.90
C ARG A 32 -11.65 10.63 -12.47
N LEU A 33 -12.20 9.45 -12.18
CA LEU A 33 -11.70 8.15 -12.61
C LEU A 33 -12.42 7.59 -13.85
N SER A 34 -13.15 8.44 -14.59
CA SER A 34 -13.87 7.98 -15.77
C SER A 34 -12.91 7.56 -16.89
N ALA A 35 -13.20 6.44 -17.56
CA ALA A 35 -12.38 5.94 -18.68
C ALA A 35 -12.24 6.95 -19.83
N SER A 36 -13.12 7.95 -19.91
CA SER A 36 -13.02 9.06 -20.88
C SER A 36 -11.87 10.03 -20.61
N ARG A 37 -11.30 10.05 -19.40
CA ARG A 37 -10.20 10.96 -19.02
C ARG A 37 -8.81 10.36 -19.28
N PHE A 38 -8.73 9.07 -19.58
CA PHE A 38 -7.46 8.36 -19.76
C PHE A 38 -7.36 7.78 -21.17
N GLU A 39 -6.14 7.62 -21.66
CA GLU A 39 -5.91 6.95 -22.93
C GLU A 39 -6.24 5.45 -22.81
N ALA A 40 -7.09 4.95 -23.72
CA ALA A 40 -7.57 3.57 -23.67
C ALA A 40 -6.41 2.56 -23.71
N GLY A 41 -6.37 1.65 -22.73
CA GLY A 41 -5.33 0.63 -22.63
C GLY A 41 -4.03 1.08 -21.96
N SER A 42 -3.92 2.36 -21.60
CA SER A 42 -2.81 2.88 -20.80
C SER A 42 -2.78 2.26 -19.40
N LYS A 43 -1.65 2.40 -18.70
CA LYS A 43 -1.55 1.98 -17.29
C LYS A 43 -2.51 2.78 -16.41
N ALA A 44 -2.67 4.08 -16.68
CA ALA A 44 -3.63 4.94 -16.01
C ALA A 44 -5.07 4.43 -16.18
N ASP A 45 -5.49 4.06 -17.40
CA ASP A 45 -6.82 3.50 -17.66
C ASP A 45 -7.09 2.21 -16.87
N LYS A 46 -6.13 1.29 -16.84
CA LYS A 46 -6.24 0.05 -16.04
C LYS A 46 -6.30 0.32 -14.53
N GLN A 47 -5.50 1.27 -14.06
CA GLN A 47 -5.50 1.69 -12.65
C GLN A 47 -6.80 2.39 -12.26
N ALA A 48 -7.30 3.29 -13.12
CA ALA A 48 -8.57 3.97 -12.93
C ALA A 48 -9.75 3.00 -12.89
N ALA A 49 -9.79 2.02 -13.80
CA ALA A 49 -10.80 0.98 -13.82
C ALA A 49 -10.80 0.14 -12.53
N SER A 50 -9.61 -0.26 -12.06
CA SER A 50 -9.45 -1.02 -10.80
C SER A 50 -9.90 -0.20 -9.59
N CYS A 51 -9.51 1.08 -9.54
CA CYS A 51 -9.95 2.00 -8.49
C CYS A 51 -11.47 2.17 -8.48
N LEU A 52 -12.07 2.40 -9.65
CA LEU A 52 -13.51 2.63 -9.77
C LEU A 52 -14.31 1.40 -9.35
N GLU A 53 -13.82 0.20 -9.67
CA GLU A 53 -14.46 -1.04 -9.25
C GLU A 53 -14.43 -1.20 -7.72
N ARG A 54 -13.28 -0.95 -7.07
CA ARG A 54 -13.21 -0.93 -5.60
C ARG A 54 -14.09 0.14 -4.99
N CYS A 55 -14.15 1.34 -5.57
CA CYS A 55 -15.06 2.40 -5.14
C CYS A 55 -16.54 1.98 -5.21
N ARG A 56 -16.95 1.25 -6.26
CA ARG A 56 -18.32 0.73 -6.39
C ARG A 56 -18.64 -0.29 -5.32
N GLN A 57 -17.71 -1.19 -5.02
CA GLN A 57 -17.88 -2.20 -3.97
C GLN A 57 -18.02 -1.54 -2.59
N ALA A 58 -17.16 -0.57 -2.28
CA ALA A 58 -17.25 0.21 -1.05
C ALA A 58 -18.60 0.95 -0.95
N PHE A 59 -19.01 1.63 -2.04
CA PHE A 59 -20.29 2.32 -2.10
C PHE A 59 -21.48 1.38 -1.91
N ALA A 60 -21.48 0.20 -2.54
CA ALA A 60 -22.57 -0.79 -2.41
C ALA A 60 -22.76 -1.31 -0.98
N VAL A 61 -21.71 -1.30 -0.15
CA VAL A 61 -21.80 -1.66 1.27
C VAL A 61 -22.23 -0.46 2.12
N LEU A 62 -21.65 0.72 1.87
CA LEU A 62 -21.83 1.91 2.70
C LEU A 62 -23.10 2.71 2.40
N SER A 63 -23.69 2.54 1.20
CA SER A 63 -24.90 3.24 0.77
C SER A 63 -26.18 2.69 1.41
N ASP A 64 -26.17 1.44 1.84
CA ASP A 64 -27.30 0.79 2.49
C ASP A 64 -27.15 0.90 4.02
N PRO A 65 -28.14 1.46 4.75
CA PRO A 65 -28.03 1.68 6.20
C PRO A 65 -27.82 0.40 7.00
N ASP A 66 -28.47 -0.70 6.62
CA ASP A 66 -28.37 -1.98 7.33
C ASP A 66 -27.00 -2.62 7.08
N ARG A 67 -26.50 -2.58 5.84
CA ARG A 67 -25.17 -3.07 5.48
C ARG A 67 -24.07 -2.23 6.12
N LYS A 68 -24.20 -0.91 6.12
CA LYS A 68 -23.29 0.01 6.81
C LYS A 68 -23.26 -0.28 8.31
N ALA A 69 -24.40 -0.43 8.96
CA ALA A 69 -24.46 -0.74 10.38
C ALA A 69 -23.87 -2.12 10.71
N ALA A 70 -24.10 -3.14 9.87
CA ALA A 70 -23.48 -4.45 10.02
C ALA A 70 -21.95 -4.37 9.89
N TYR A 71 -21.47 -3.59 8.92
CA TYR A 71 -20.05 -3.34 8.70
C TYR A 71 -19.41 -2.57 9.87
N ASP A 72 -20.01 -1.47 10.31
CA ASP A 72 -19.52 -0.67 11.44
C ASP A 72 -19.42 -1.51 12.73
N ARG A 73 -20.41 -2.37 13.01
CA ARG A 73 -20.36 -3.32 14.14
C ARG A 73 -19.19 -4.30 14.04
N GLN A 74 -18.84 -4.75 12.83
CA GLN A 74 -17.73 -5.68 12.61
C GLN A 74 -16.38 -5.02 12.89
N ILE A 75 -16.23 -3.74 12.54
CA ILE A 75 -15.03 -2.95 12.85
C ILE A 75 -14.85 -2.87 14.36
N GLU A 76 -15.87 -2.45 15.11
CA GLU A 76 -15.82 -2.26 16.56
C GLU A 76 -15.44 -3.55 17.32
N HIS A 77 -15.99 -4.69 16.92
CA HIS A 77 -15.66 -5.98 17.54
C HIS A 77 -14.21 -6.40 17.24
N SER A 78 -13.71 -6.16 16.02
CA SER A 78 -12.33 -6.47 15.65
C SER A 78 -11.29 -5.61 16.41
N GLU A 79 -11.63 -4.35 16.69
CA GLU A 79 -10.79 -3.44 17.47
C GLU A 79 -10.80 -3.80 18.97
N THR A 80 -11.93 -4.31 19.47
CA THR A 80 -12.10 -4.71 20.87
C THR A 80 -11.39 -6.03 21.20
N ASP A 81 -11.47 -7.04 20.32
CA ASP A 81 -10.74 -8.32 20.50
C ASP A 81 -9.22 -8.13 20.46
N SER A 82 -8.75 -7.14 19.70
CA SER A 82 -7.34 -6.73 19.64
C SER A 82 -6.87 -5.97 20.91
N SER A 83 -7.80 -5.50 21.75
CA SER A 83 -7.53 -4.57 22.86
C SER A 83 -7.71 -5.18 24.26
N THR A 84 -8.20 -6.43 24.38
CA THR A 84 -8.42 -7.07 25.69
C THR A 84 -7.15 -7.70 26.30
N ALA A 85 -5.98 -7.50 25.70
CA ALA A 85 -4.71 -8.05 26.17
C ALA A 85 -3.55 -7.03 26.24
N ALA A 86 -3.78 -5.75 26.58
CA ALA A 86 -2.76 -4.89 27.18
C ALA A 86 -3.30 -3.48 27.51
N GLY A 87 -3.51 -3.20 28.79
CA GLY A 87 -3.44 -1.82 29.27
C GLY A 87 -1.97 -1.38 29.29
N THR A 88 -1.48 -0.75 28.23
CA THR A 88 -0.33 0.19 28.20
C THR A 88 -0.34 0.91 26.85
N THR A 89 -0.22 2.24 26.92
CA THR A 89 -0.05 3.24 25.85
C THR A 89 0.49 2.75 24.50
N GLY A 90 -0.20 3.13 23.41
CA GLY A 90 0.07 2.87 22.00
C GLY A 90 1.53 2.64 21.60
N THR A 91 1.89 1.37 21.43
CA THR A 91 3.01 0.99 20.57
C THR A 91 2.53 1.19 19.13
N THR A 92 2.95 2.26 18.48
CA THR A 92 2.87 2.34 17.03
C THR A 92 3.67 1.16 16.48
N GLY A 93 2.98 0.17 15.91
CA GLY A 93 3.59 -1.08 15.50
C GLY A 93 4.73 -0.79 14.53
N THR A 94 5.97 -1.00 14.96
CA THR A 94 7.13 -0.99 14.06
C THR A 94 7.28 -2.38 13.46
N THR A 95 7.71 -2.44 12.20
CA THR A 95 8.08 -3.68 11.53
C THR A 95 9.50 -3.54 11.00
N ARG A 96 10.20 -4.67 11.00
CA ARG A 96 11.51 -4.78 10.36
C ARG A 96 11.29 -5.02 8.87
N PRO A 97 11.90 -4.22 7.99
CA PRO A 97 11.82 -4.48 6.56
C PRO A 97 12.45 -5.83 6.24
N ARG A 98 11.96 -6.48 5.20
CA ARG A 98 12.55 -7.69 4.62
C ARG A 98 13.74 -7.31 3.76
N LEU A 99 14.70 -8.22 3.62
CA LEU A 99 15.90 -8.01 2.79
C LEU A 99 15.54 -7.50 1.38
N GLY A 100 14.60 -8.15 0.69
CA GLY A 100 14.16 -7.72 -0.65
C GLY A 100 13.60 -6.30 -0.69
N GLN A 101 12.86 -5.87 0.34
CA GLN A 101 12.34 -4.50 0.44
C GLN A 101 13.49 -3.49 0.61
N LEU A 102 14.48 -3.81 1.45
CA LEU A 102 15.67 -2.98 1.64
C LEU A 102 16.48 -2.85 0.36
N CYS A 103 16.74 -3.95 -0.35
CA CYS A 103 17.51 -3.93 -1.60
C CYS A 103 16.87 -3.03 -2.65
N VAL A 104 15.53 -3.04 -2.75
CA VAL A 104 14.79 -2.20 -3.70
C VAL A 104 14.73 -0.74 -3.22
N ALA A 105 14.51 -0.50 -1.94
CA ALA A 105 14.44 0.84 -1.35
C ALA A 105 15.79 1.56 -1.40
N SER A 106 16.90 0.84 -1.20
CA SER A 106 18.26 1.37 -1.33
C SER A 106 18.69 1.63 -2.78
N GLY A 107 17.89 1.16 -3.75
CA GLY A 107 18.21 1.27 -5.18
C GLY A 107 19.32 0.31 -5.64
N MET A 108 19.71 -0.66 -4.81
CA MET A 108 20.75 -1.65 -5.15
C MET A 108 20.27 -2.65 -6.18
N ILE A 109 18.98 -2.98 -6.15
CA ILE A 109 18.32 -3.81 -7.16
C ILE A 109 17.02 -3.18 -7.63
N SER A 110 16.64 -3.49 -8.87
CA SER A 110 15.33 -3.17 -9.43
C SER A 110 14.26 -4.18 -9.01
N MET A 111 12.98 -3.83 -9.19
CA MET A 111 11.87 -4.75 -8.95
C MET A 111 11.97 -6.01 -9.82
N ASN A 112 12.35 -5.86 -11.09
CA ASN A 112 12.50 -7.01 -12.00
C ASN A 112 13.61 -7.95 -11.54
N GLN A 113 14.72 -7.41 -11.02
CA GLN A 113 15.80 -8.22 -10.45
C GLN A 113 15.35 -8.94 -9.17
N LEU A 114 14.54 -8.27 -8.34
CA LEU A 114 13.96 -8.91 -7.16
C LEU A 114 13.00 -10.04 -7.56
N GLU A 115 12.13 -9.83 -8.55
CA GLU A 115 11.22 -10.87 -9.06
C GLU A 115 11.98 -12.08 -9.58
N GLU A 116 13.02 -11.86 -10.40
CA GLU A 116 13.87 -12.93 -10.91
C GLU A 116 14.58 -13.71 -9.77
N ALA A 117 15.06 -13.00 -8.75
CA ALA A 117 15.71 -13.62 -7.60
C ALA A 117 14.72 -14.41 -6.72
N VAL A 118 13.50 -13.91 -6.53
CA VAL A 118 12.43 -14.61 -5.79
C VAL A 118 11.94 -15.84 -6.54
N GLU A 119 11.81 -15.77 -7.87
CA GLU A 119 11.47 -16.94 -8.68
C GLU A 119 12.54 -18.04 -8.56
N ALA A 120 13.82 -17.65 -8.64
CA ALA A 120 14.92 -18.57 -8.40
C ALA A 120 14.92 -19.12 -6.96
N GLN A 121 14.56 -18.32 -5.95
CA GLN A 121 14.42 -18.76 -4.57
C GLN A 121 13.35 -19.84 -4.43
N ILE A 122 12.19 -19.65 -5.06
CA ILE A 122 11.10 -20.63 -5.03
C ILE A 122 11.53 -21.92 -5.73
N ALA A 123 12.26 -21.83 -6.85
CA ALA A 123 12.71 -22.98 -7.61
C ALA A 123 13.82 -23.79 -6.92
N THR A 124 14.73 -23.12 -6.21
CA THR A 124 15.94 -23.73 -5.62
C THR A 124 15.85 -23.99 -4.12
N GLY A 125 15.05 -23.20 -3.41
CA GLY A 125 15.00 -23.18 -1.94
C GLY A 125 16.17 -22.47 -1.26
N LEU A 126 17.09 -21.84 -2.02
CA LEU A 126 18.23 -21.13 -1.47
C LEU A 126 17.82 -19.80 -0.79
N PRO A 127 18.62 -19.27 0.14
CA PRO A 127 18.39 -17.95 0.71
C PRO A 127 18.41 -16.85 -0.36
N LEU A 128 17.50 -15.88 -0.27
CA LEU A 128 17.40 -14.80 -1.26
C LEU A 128 18.72 -14.00 -1.37
N GLY A 129 19.42 -13.77 -0.26
CA GLY A 129 20.70 -13.07 -0.26
C GLY A 129 21.77 -13.78 -1.10
N GLU A 130 21.88 -15.10 -0.95
CA GLU A 130 22.83 -15.93 -1.72
C GLU A 130 22.51 -15.91 -3.21
N ILE A 131 21.23 -15.97 -3.57
CA ILE A 131 20.78 -15.87 -4.97
C ILE A 131 21.09 -14.50 -5.56
N LEU A 132 20.90 -13.42 -4.79
CA LEU A 132 21.21 -12.06 -5.24
C LEU A 132 22.72 -11.89 -5.49
N GLU A 133 23.57 -12.50 -4.68
CA GLU A 133 25.02 -12.55 -4.90
C GLU A 133 25.40 -13.42 -6.11
N GLU A 134 24.82 -14.62 -6.22
CA GLU A 134 25.10 -15.56 -7.30
C GLU A 134 24.73 -14.96 -8.67
N LYS A 135 23.58 -14.30 -8.74
CA LYS A 135 23.14 -13.52 -9.92
C LYS A 135 23.92 -12.22 -10.12
N ARG A 136 24.81 -11.86 -9.19
CA ARG A 136 25.60 -10.61 -9.18
C ARG A 136 24.75 -9.34 -9.22
N PHE A 137 23.57 -9.39 -8.61
CA PHE A 137 22.75 -8.20 -8.42
C PHE A 137 23.25 -7.35 -7.26
N ILE A 138 23.88 -7.98 -6.27
CA ILE A 138 24.61 -7.33 -5.17
C ILE A 138 25.92 -8.08 -4.93
N SER A 139 26.89 -7.43 -4.29
CA SER A 139 28.11 -8.05 -3.76
C SER A 139 27.95 -8.50 -2.31
N GLY A 140 28.85 -9.34 -1.82
CA GLY A 140 28.79 -9.79 -0.42
C GLY A 140 28.95 -8.68 0.61
N VAL A 141 29.74 -7.64 0.31
CA VAL A 141 29.87 -6.46 1.18
C VAL A 141 28.55 -5.68 1.24
N GLU A 142 27.87 -5.58 0.09
CA GLU A 142 26.56 -4.94 -0.01
C GLU A 142 25.48 -5.74 0.72
N LEU A 143 25.47 -7.07 0.57
CA LEU A 143 24.56 -7.95 1.30
C LEU A 143 24.77 -7.85 2.81
N GLU A 144 26.02 -7.88 3.28
CA GLU A 144 26.34 -7.75 4.70
C GLU A 144 25.86 -6.41 5.27
N GLY A 145 26.08 -5.32 4.53
CA GLY A 145 25.57 -3.99 4.88
C GLY A 145 24.04 -3.93 4.95
N LEU A 146 23.34 -4.58 4.00
CA LEU A 146 21.88 -4.66 3.98
C LEU A 146 21.32 -5.47 5.15
N LEU A 147 21.95 -6.60 5.49
CA LEU A 147 21.55 -7.43 6.64
C LEU A 147 21.77 -6.68 7.96
N LEU A 148 22.89 -5.98 8.10
CA LEU A 148 23.12 -5.12 9.26
C LEU A 148 22.04 -4.02 9.37
N GLY A 149 21.71 -3.38 8.24
CA GLY A 149 20.63 -2.40 8.17
C GLY A 149 19.26 -3.01 8.56
N GLN A 150 18.99 -4.25 8.17
CA GLN A 150 17.75 -4.96 8.48
C GLN A 150 17.51 -5.14 9.98
N ASP A 151 18.56 -5.37 10.75
CA ASP A 151 18.47 -5.50 12.21
C ASP A 151 18.38 -4.16 12.94
N LEU A 152 18.89 -3.08 12.33
CA LEU A 152 18.97 -1.75 12.95
C LEU A 152 17.77 -0.85 12.62
N ILE A 153 17.04 -1.15 11.54
CA ILE A 153 15.97 -0.28 11.03
C ILE A 153 14.60 -0.82 11.46
N ASP A 154 13.95 -0.09 12.37
CA ASP A 154 12.52 -0.24 12.65
C ASP A 154 11.72 0.83 11.88
N ILE A 155 10.81 0.37 11.02
CA ILE A 155 9.93 1.25 10.24
C ILE A 155 8.54 1.20 10.85
N GLN A 156 7.79 2.29 10.81
CA GLN A 156 6.38 2.26 11.17
C GLN A 156 5.66 1.27 10.23
N ALA A 157 5.15 0.17 10.79
CA ALA A 157 4.49 -0.90 10.04
C ALA A 157 3.17 -0.43 9.42
N SER A 158 2.54 0.58 10.04
CA SER A 158 1.35 1.21 9.52
C SER A 158 1.71 2.46 8.75
N CYS A 159 1.38 2.47 7.46
CA CYS A 159 1.38 3.68 6.67
C CYS A 159 0.44 4.69 7.34
N THR A 160 0.98 5.75 7.93
CA THR A 160 0.17 6.84 8.50
C THR A 160 -0.36 7.78 7.43
N ASP A 161 0.20 7.69 6.22
CA ASP A 161 -0.19 8.52 5.10
C ASP A 161 -1.56 8.09 4.55
N PRO A 162 -2.57 9.00 4.54
CA PRO A 162 -3.91 8.67 4.06
C PRO A 162 -3.95 8.22 2.61
N LEU A 163 -3.08 8.79 1.75
CA LEU A 163 -2.99 8.39 0.35
C LEU A 163 -2.41 6.97 0.27
N GLY A 164 -1.33 6.66 0.99
CA GLY A 164 -0.76 5.30 1.03
C GLY A 164 -1.77 4.24 1.49
N GLN A 165 -2.50 4.49 2.59
CA GLN A 165 -3.57 3.60 3.07
C GLN A 165 -4.65 3.40 2.00
N ARG A 166 -5.07 4.50 1.36
CA ARG A 166 -6.09 4.48 0.32
C ARG A 166 -5.65 3.70 -0.91
N LEU A 167 -4.39 3.80 -1.32
CA LEU A 167 -3.85 3.08 -2.48
C LEU A 167 -3.82 1.55 -2.24
N VAL A 168 -3.50 1.11 -1.01
CA VAL A 168 -3.62 -0.30 -0.61
C VAL A 168 -5.08 -0.74 -0.60
N ALA A 169 -5.94 0.09 0.00
CA ALA A 169 -7.38 -0.17 0.09
C ALA A 169 -8.04 -0.21 -1.30
N LEU A 170 -7.53 0.51 -2.29
CA LEU A 170 -7.94 0.45 -3.70
C LEU A 170 -7.31 -0.73 -4.46
N GLY A 171 -6.24 -1.33 -3.94
CA GLY A 171 -5.61 -2.53 -4.52
C GLY A 171 -4.71 -2.24 -5.71
N ILE A 172 -4.48 -0.96 -5.99
CA ILE A 172 -3.51 -0.51 -6.98
C ILE A 172 -2.10 -0.40 -6.39
N ALA A 173 -1.98 -0.47 -5.07
CA ALA A 173 -0.72 -0.64 -4.37
C ALA A 173 -0.77 -1.83 -3.38
N SER A 174 0.37 -2.49 -3.15
CA SER A 174 0.55 -3.48 -2.11
C SER A 174 1.17 -2.83 -0.88
N GLU A 175 1.04 -3.48 0.28
CA GLU A 175 1.71 -3.04 1.52
C GLU A 175 3.23 -2.92 1.32
N ASP A 176 3.84 -3.84 0.56
CA ASP A 176 5.27 -3.81 0.25
C ASP A 176 5.67 -2.56 -0.57
N MET A 177 4.91 -2.22 -1.61
CA MET A 177 5.17 -1.01 -2.42
C MET A 177 5.05 0.25 -1.57
N ILE A 178 4.06 0.32 -0.69
CA ILE A 178 3.84 1.45 0.22
C ILE A 178 4.94 1.53 1.29
N LEU A 179 5.45 0.40 1.78
CA LEU A 179 6.57 0.39 2.72
C LEU A 179 7.86 0.89 2.05
N ILE A 180 8.18 0.38 0.86
CA ILE A 180 9.36 0.82 0.10
C ILE A 180 9.26 2.32 -0.20
N ALA A 181 8.11 2.78 -0.67
CA ALA A 181 7.90 4.18 -0.97
C ALA A 181 8.05 5.08 0.28
N GLN A 182 7.59 4.63 1.45
CA GLN A 182 7.80 5.36 2.71
C GLN A 182 9.27 5.43 3.13
N MET A 183 10.03 4.34 2.95
CA MET A 183 11.46 4.32 3.27
C MET A 183 12.23 5.36 2.43
N GLU A 184 11.92 5.43 1.14
CA GLU A 184 12.55 6.38 0.24
C GLU A 184 12.08 7.81 0.44
N ALA A 185 10.77 8.01 0.66
CA ALA A 185 10.19 9.30 0.96
C ALA A 185 10.87 9.93 2.18
N ARG A 186 11.08 9.15 3.24
CA ARG A 186 11.78 9.60 4.46
C ARG A 186 13.25 9.94 4.20
N ALA A 187 13.94 9.17 3.37
CA ALA A 187 15.34 9.43 3.04
C ALA A 187 15.51 10.69 2.18
N GLN A 188 14.48 11.10 1.44
CA GLN A 188 14.54 12.16 0.43
C GLN A 188 13.65 13.37 0.73
N ASP A 189 13.01 13.42 1.91
CA ASP A 189 12.04 14.46 2.30
C ASP A 189 10.94 14.70 1.23
N ALA A 190 10.47 13.61 0.60
CA ALA A 190 9.51 13.65 -0.50
C ALA A 190 8.14 13.08 -0.08
N GLY A 191 7.09 13.38 -0.85
CA GLY A 191 5.78 12.75 -0.68
C GLY A 191 5.78 11.29 -1.18
N ILE A 192 4.98 10.43 -0.55
CA ILE A 192 4.86 9.03 -1.00
C ILE A 192 4.37 8.95 -2.46
N GLY A 193 3.47 9.86 -2.85
CA GLY A 193 2.96 9.92 -4.22
C GLY A 193 4.06 10.18 -5.25
N ASP A 194 5.00 11.08 -4.96
CA ASP A 194 6.12 11.38 -5.86
C ASP A 194 7.03 10.17 -6.07
N VAL A 195 7.27 9.40 -5.01
CA VAL A 195 8.08 8.17 -5.09
C VAL A 195 7.37 7.13 -5.95
N LEU A 196 6.07 6.93 -5.73
CA LEU A 196 5.26 5.96 -6.48
C LEU A 196 5.20 6.30 -7.98
N THR A 197 5.09 7.58 -8.34
CA THR A 197 5.13 8.03 -9.74
C THR A 197 6.53 7.93 -10.34
N ARG A 198 7.58 8.33 -9.61
CA ARG A 198 8.96 8.25 -10.10
C ARG A 198 9.39 6.81 -10.39
N ARG A 199 8.93 5.85 -9.56
CA ARG A 199 9.16 4.42 -9.79
C ARG A 199 8.28 3.84 -10.90
N GLY A 200 7.36 4.63 -11.45
CA GLY A 200 6.40 4.19 -12.44
C GLY A 200 5.42 3.16 -11.89
N TRP A 201 5.23 3.08 -10.57
CA TRP A 201 4.30 2.14 -9.94
C TRP A 201 2.86 2.63 -10.07
N ILE A 202 2.63 3.94 -9.86
CA ILE A 202 1.32 4.58 -9.98
C ILE A 202 1.44 5.84 -10.82
N GLU A 203 0.55 5.98 -11.81
CA GLU A 203 0.54 7.16 -12.68
C GLU A 203 0.16 8.42 -11.88
N GLY A 204 0.87 9.53 -12.13
CA GLY A 204 0.66 10.79 -11.40
C GLY A 204 -0.76 11.35 -11.58
N GLU A 205 -1.41 11.05 -12.71
CA GLU A 205 -2.80 11.40 -12.96
C GLU A 205 -3.77 10.66 -12.02
N ILE A 206 -3.47 9.41 -11.68
CA ILE A 206 -4.25 8.62 -10.72
C ILE A 206 -4.07 9.16 -9.31
N ILE A 207 -2.83 9.51 -8.94
CA ILE A 207 -2.56 10.12 -7.63
C ILE A 207 -3.32 11.44 -7.51
N SER A 208 -3.26 12.29 -8.54
CA SER A 208 -3.98 13.57 -8.58
C SER A 208 -5.50 13.39 -8.54
N ALA A 209 -6.03 12.32 -9.16
CA ALA A 209 -7.46 12.00 -9.12
C ALA A 209 -7.93 11.49 -7.75
N LEU A 210 -7.02 11.05 -6.88
CA LEU A 210 -7.32 10.52 -5.54
C LEU A 210 -7.04 11.51 -4.39
N LEU A 211 -6.39 12.64 -4.66
CA LEU A 211 -6.26 13.75 -3.70
C LEU A 211 -7.54 14.58 -3.64
#